data_AF-A0A6N7IY46-F1
#
_entry.id   AF-A0A6N7IY46-F1
#
_cell.length_a   1.000
_cell.length_b   1.000
_cell.length_c   1.000
_cell.angle_alpha   90.00
_cell.angle_beta   90.00
_cell.angle_gamma   90.00
#
_symmetry.space_group_name_H-M   'P 1'
#
loop_
_entity.id
_entity.type
_entity.pdbx_description
1 polymer ?
#
loop_
_entity_poly.entity_id
_entity_poly.type
_entity_poly.pdbx_seq_one_letter_code
_entity_poly.pdbx_strand_id
1 'polypeptide(L)'
;MNAIKRFGSAMVVPVLLFAFFGIVVGLATLCKNSAIMGEMAVEGTMWYKVWSLIESGGWTIFNHMELAFVIGLPISLAKKAQARATLAALMIYLVFNNYIHAILTLWPSTFGVDLSQGVENVAGVKEIAGIPTLDTSIIGAVMISGIVIW
;
A
#
# COMPACT_ATOMS: atom_id res chain seq x y z
N MET A 1 -11.59 -13.96 22.96
CA MET A 1 -10.48 -13.07 23.39
C MET A 1 -9.13 -13.35 22.71
N ASN A 2 -8.76 -14.61 22.42
CA ASN A 2 -7.45 -14.94 21.83
C ASN A 2 -7.26 -14.53 20.35
N ALA A 3 -8.32 -14.57 19.53
CA ALA A 3 -8.22 -14.23 18.10
C ALA A 3 -7.93 -12.73 17.88
N ILE A 4 -8.68 -11.83 18.55
CA ILE A 4 -8.48 -10.38 18.46
C ILE A 4 -7.09 -9.97 18.94
N LYS A 5 -6.60 -10.56 20.05
CA LYS A 5 -5.23 -10.31 20.55
C LYS A 5 -4.16 -10.78 19.55
N ARG A 6 -4.33 -11.96 18.95
CA ARG A 6 -3.40 -12.47 17.93
C ARG A 6 -3.42 -11.60 16.67
N PHE A 7 -4.60 -11.19 16.22
CA PHE A 7 -4.76 -10.27 15.09
C PHE A 7 -4.04 -8.94 15.35
N GLY A 8 -4.30 -8.30 16.50
CA GLY A 8 -3.60 -7.07 16.88
C GLY A 8 -2.08 -7.24 16.98
N SER A 9 -1.59 -8.36 17.51
CA SER A 9 -0.15 -8.66 17.53
C SER A 9 0.45 -8.87 16.14
N ALA A 10 -0.32 -9.39 15.18
CA ALA A 10 0.15 -9.60 13.81
C ALA A 10 0.19 -8.30 12.99
N MET A 11 -0.64 -7.32 13.35
CA MET A 11 -0.61 -6.00 12.72
C MET A 11 0.66 -5.21 13.05
N VAL A 12 1.42 -5.61 14.08
CA VAL A 12 2.66 -4.92 14.48
C VAL A 12 3.68 -4.90 13.34
N VAL A 13 3.82 -5.99 12.59
CA VAL A 13 4.79 -6.09 11.48
C VAL A 13 4.54 -5.01 10.41
N PRO A 14 3.37 -4.90 9.79
CA PRO A 14 3.09 -3.83 8.83
C PRO A 14 3.10 -2.45 9.49
N VAL A 15 2.62 -2.29 10.73
CA VAL A 15 2.60 -1.00 11.43
C VAL A 15 4.01 -0.44 11.65
N LEU A 16 4.99 -1.28 12.00
CA LEU A 16 6.38 -0.86 12.20
C LEU A 16 7.03 -0.36 10.90
N LEU A 17 6.66 -0.92 9.74
CA LEU A 17 7.13 -0.40 8.45
C LEU A 17 6.65 1.04 8.23
N PHE A 18 5.38 1.33 8.49
CA PHE A 18 4.86 2.69 8.36
C PHE A 18 5.52 3.66 9.34
N ALA A 19 5.80 3.23 10.57
CA ALA A 19 6.51 4.07 11.54
C ALA A 19 7.91 4.45 11.05
N PHE A 20 8.68 3.47 10.57
CA PHE A 20 10.03 3.71 10.03
C PHE A 20 9.99 4.63 8.81
N PHE A 21 9.19 4.30 7.80
CA PHE A 21 9.12 5.09 6.57
C PHE A 21 8.47 6.46 6.78
N GLY A 22 7.59 6.60 7.76
CA GLY A 22 7.06 7.90 8.17
C GLY A 22 8.14 8.83 8.72
N ILE A 23 9.08 8.29 9.51
CA ILE A 23 10.26 9.06 9.96
C ILE A 23 11.15 9.42 8.77
N VAL A 24 11.40 8.49 7.85
CA VAL A 24 12.22 8.74 6.65
C VAL A 24 11.61 9.86 5.79
N VAL A 25 10.31 9.80 5.51
CA VAL A 25 9.60 10.83 4.75
C VAL A 25 9.64 12.16 5.51
N GLY A 26 9.37 12.16 6.82
CA GLY A 26 9.43 13.38 7.64
C GLY A 26 10.81 14.04 7.63
N LEU A 27 11.89 13.26 7.75
CA LEU A 27 13.26 13.76 7.66
C LEU A 27 13.58 14.29 6.27
N ALA A 28 13.15 13.59 5.21
CA ALA A 28 13.36 14.05 3.85
C ALA A 28 12.63 15.38 3.58
N THR A 29 11.38 15.53 4.04
CA THR A 29 10.62 16.77 3.95
C THR A 29 11.30 17.92 4.69
N LEU A 30 11.81 17.66 5.91
CA LEU A 30 12.57 18.64 6.67
C LEU A 30 13.85 19.07 5.92
N CYS A 31 14.59 18.12 5.36
CA CYS A 31 15.84 18.40 4.66
C CYS A 31 15.64 19.10 3.30
N LYS A 32 14.45 18.99 2.70
CA LYS A 32 14.05 19.76 1.52
C LYS A 32 13.48 21.15 1.84
N ASN A 33 13.28 21.49 3.12
CA ASN A 33 12.71 22.77 3.49
C ASN A 33 13.78 23.87 3.49
N SER A 34 13.66 24.81 2.57
CA SER A 34 14.57 25.97 2.43
C SER A 34 14.58 26.89 3.65
N ALA A 35 13.52 26.92 4.46
CA ALA A 35 13.51 27.68 5.70
C ALA A 35 14.41 27.08 6.78
N ILE A 36 14.75 25.79 6.68
CA ILE A 36 15.58 25.07 7.66
C ILE A 36 17.00 24.91 7.13
N MET A 37 17.13 24.45 5.88
CA MET A 37 18.42 24.12 5.27
C MET A 37 18.99 25.26 4.42
N GLY A 38 18.28 26.37 4.23
CA GLY A 38 18.72 27.51 3.43
C GLY A 38 18.75 27.23 1.92
N GLU A 39 19.64 27.92 1.21
CA GLU A 39 19.70 27.91 -0.26
C GLU A 39 20.02 26.53 -0.86
N MET A 40 20.69 25.65 -0.12
CA MET A 40 20.98 24.30 -0.60
C MET A 40 19.73 23.43 -0.74
N ALA A 41 18.63 23.74 -0.05
CA ALA A 41 17.37 23.01 -0.18
C ALA A 41 16.38 23.66 -1.15
N VAL A 42 16.82 24.62 -1.96
CA VAL A 42 16.01 25.14 -3.05
C VAL A 42 15.78 24.06 -4.10
N GLU A 43 14.57 24.04 -4.67
CA GLU A 43 14.20 23.10 -5.70
C GLU A 43 15.17 23.17 -6.89
N GLY A 44 15.66 22.01 -7.33
CA GLY A 44 16.61 21.89 -8.45
C GLY A 44 18.07 21.72 -8.03
N THR A 45 18.44 22.00 -6.78
CA THR A 45 19.80 21.70 -6.28
C THR A 45 20.06 20.19 -6.19
N MET A 46 21.33 19.79 -6.14
CA MET A 46 21.70 18.39 -5.94
C MET A 46 21.20 17.85 -4.60
N TRP A 47 21.25 18.67 -3.55
CA TRP A 47 20.77 18.30 -2.21
C TRP A 47 19.26 18.02 -2.22
N TYR A 48 18.46 18.92 -2.80
CA TYR A 48 17.01 18.71 -2.94
C TYR A 48 16.72 17.41 -3.69
N LYS A 49 17.40 17.16 -4.81
CA LYS A 49 17.23 15.94 -5.61
C LYS A 49 17.54 14.66 -4.84
N VAL A 50 18.61 14.65 -4.04
CA VAL A 50 18.97 13.49 -3.20
C VAL A 50 17.89 13.21 -2.17
N TRP A 51 17.37 14.24 -1.48
CA TRP A 51 16.31 14.05 -0.51
C TRP A 51 14.96 13.69 -1.14
N SER A 52 14.66 14.21 -2.33
CA SER A 52 13.48 13.79 -3.09
C SER A 52 13.56 12.32 -3.53
N LEU A 53 14.76 11.81 -3.86
CA LEU A 53 14.97 10.39 -4.13
C LEU A 53 14.67 9.53 -2.89
N ILE A 54 15.19 9.93 -1.73
CA ILE A 54 14.94 9.23 -0.46
C ILE A 54 13.45 9.27 -0.09
N GLU A 55 12.82 10.43 -0.22
CA GLU A 55 11.39 10.61 0.06
C GLU A 55 10.53 9.73 -0.85
N SER A 56 10.83 9.67 -2.14
CA SER A 56 10.15 8.79 -3.12
C SER A 56 10.22 7.32 -2.69
N GLY A 57 11.39 6.85 -2.24
CA GLY A 57 11.54 5.54 -1.64
C GLY A 57 10.67 5.35 -0.40
N GLY A 58 10.59 6.37 0.46
CA GLY A 58 9.75 6.36 1.67
C GLY A 58 8.25 6.23 1.37
N TRP A 59 7.76 6.94 0.35
CA TRP A 59 6.35 6.86 -0.06
C TRP A 59 5.95 5.49 -0.64
N THR A 60 6.90 4.66 -1.07
CA THR A 60 6.62 3.35 -1.69
C THR A 60 5.76 2.46 -0.78
N ILE A 61 6.06 2.38 0.52
CA ILE A 61 5.30 1.57 1.47
C ILE A 61 3.89 2.12 1.70
N PHE A 62 3.73 3.44 1.70
CA PHE A 62 2.42 4.08 1.86
C PHE A 62 1.56 3.90 0.60
N ASN A 63 2.15 4.02 -0.59
CA ASN A 63 1.46 3.83 -1.86
C ASN A 63 0.97 2.38 -2.02
N HIS A 64 1.73 1.42 -1.48
CA HIS A 64 1.43 -0.01 -1.52
C HIS A 64 1.05 -0.59 -0.15
N MET A 65 0.38 0.20 0.69
CA MET A 65 0.03 -0.21 2.05
C MET A 65 -0.79 -1.51 2.08
N GLU A 66 -1.64 -1.73 1.08
CA GLU A 66 -2.48 -2.92 0.94
C GLU A 66 -1.62 -4.18 0.76
N LEU A 67 -0.54 -4.07 -0.01
CA LEU A 67 0.41 -5.17 -0.20
C LEU A 67 1.18 -5.47 1.09
N ALA A 68 1.56 -4.43 1.84
CA ALA A 68 2.22 -4.62 3.14
C ALA A 68 1.33 -5.41 4.11
N PHE A 69 0.03 -5.14 4.14
CA PHE A 69 -0.92 -5.89 4.98
C PHE A 69 -1.24 -7.29 4.46
N VAL A 70 -1.43 -7.47 3.14
CA VAL A 70 -1.77 -8.79 2.58
C VAL A 70 -0.63 -9.80 2.74
N ILE A 71 0.62 -9.29 2.74
CA ILE A 71 1.82 -10.09 2.94
C ILE A 71 2.12 -10.26 4.44
N GLY A 72 2.02 -9.18 5.21
CA GLY A 72 2.40 -9.15 6.62
C GLY A 72 1.50 -10.03 7.50
N LEU A 73 0.19 -10.04 7.27
CA LEU A 73 -0.74 -10.80 8.11
C LEU A 73 -0.50 -12.32 8.08
N PRO A 74 -0.39 -12.98 6.91
CA PRO A 74 -0.10 -14.41 6.87
C PRO A 74 1.26 -14.78 7.47
N ILE A 75 2.27 -13.91 7.33
CA ILE A 75 3.58 -14.13 7.96
C ILE A 75 3.44 -14.25 9.49
N SER A 76 2.66 -13.35 10.09
CA SER A 76 2.52 -13.29 11.55
C SER A 76 1.45 -14.21 12.15
N LEU A 77 0.42 -14.58 11.38
CA LEU A 77 -0.72 -15.37 11.90
C LEU A 77 -0.71 -16.85 11.52
N ALA A 78 -0.13 -17.23 10.38
CA ALA A 78 -0.16 -18.60 9.92
C ALA A 78 0.69 -19.50 10.84
N LYS A 79 0.08 -20.61 11.29
CA LYS A 79 0.73 -21.56 12.22
C LYS A 79 1.62 -22.58 11.50
N LYS A 80 1.36 -22.84 10.22
CA LYS A 80 2.07 -23.80 9.38
C LYS A 80 2.26 -23.19 8.00
N ALA A 81 3.36 -23.55 7.34
CA ALA A 81 3.64 -23.17 5.95
C ALA A 81 3.46 -21.67 5.67
N GLN A 82 3.98 -20.79 6.55
CA GLN A 82 3.83 -19.34 6.46
C GLN A 82 4.14 -18.79 5.07
N ALA A 83 5.26 -19.18 4.47
CA ALA A 83 5.63 -18.75 3.11
C ALA A 83 4.58 -19.11 2.05
N ARG A 84 3.95 -20.29 2.16
CA ARG A 84 2.88 -20.72 1.23
C ARG A 84 1.61 -19.93 1.46
N ALA A 85 1.23 -19.70 2.72
CA ALA A 85 0.07 -18.90 3.07
C ALA A 85 0.21 -17.44 2.60
N THR A 86 1.40 -16.85 2.76
CA THR A 86 1.72 -15.51 2.26
C THR A 86 1.64 -15.44 0.75
N LEU A 87 2.24 -16.40 0.04
CA LEU A 87 2.16 -16.44 -1.42
C LEU A 87 0.71 -16.59 -1.89
N ALA A 88 -0.06 -17.48 -1.26
CA ALA A 88 -1.47 -17.67 -1.58
C ALA A 88 -2.30 -16.39 -1.34
N ALA A 89 -2.09 -15.70 -0.22
CA ALA A 89 -2.80 -14.47 0.11
C ALA A 89 -2.50 -13.36 -0.90
N LEU A 90 -1.23 -13.17 -1.26
CA LEU A 90 -0.82 -12.21 -2.28
C LEU A 90 -1.48 -12.54 -3.63
N MET A 91 -1.39 -13.79 -4.09
CA MET A 91 -1.94 -14.18 -5.39
C MET A 91 -3.46 -14.06 -5.43
N ILE A 92 -4.17 -14.49 -4.37
CA ILE A 92 -5.63 -14.37 -4.28
C ILE A 92 -6.05 -12.90 -4.27
N TYR A 93 -5.31 -12.02 -3.60
CA TYR A 93 -5.60 -10.59 -3.59
C TYR A 93 -5.39 -9.93 -4.95
N LEU A 94 -4.34 -10.31 -5.69
CA LEU A 94 -4.15 -9.83 -7.05
C LEU A 94 -5.22 -10.36 -8.01
N VAL A 95 -5.64 -11.61 -7.88
CA VAL A 95 -6.76 -12.17 -8.64
C VAL A 95 -8.05 -11.44 -8.32
N PHE A 96 -8.33 -11.16 -7.05
CA PHE A 96 -9.48 -10.37 -6.63
C PHE A 96 -9.49 -8.98 -7.28
N ASN A 97 -8.37 -8.26 -7.23
CA ASN A 97 -8.26 -6.94 -7.87
C ASN A 97 -8.41 -7.00 -9.40
N ASN A 98 -7.89 -8.05 -10.05
CA ASN A 98 -8.11 -8.26 -11.49
C ASN A 98 -9.59 -8.51 -11.82
N TYR A 99 -10.32 -9.22 -10.97
CA TYR A 99 -11.75 -9.43 -11.15
C TYR A 99 -12.54 -8.14 -10.99
N ILE A 100 -12.20 -7.31 -10.00
CA ILE A 100 -12.80 -5.98 -9.85
C ILE A 100 -12.48 -5.11 -11.08
N HIS A 101 -11.23 -5.08 -11.51
CA HIS A 101 -10.82 -4.38 -12.73
C HIS A 101 -11.63 -4.82 -13.97
N ALA A 102 -11.78 -6.14 -14.16
CA ALA A 102 -12.57 -6.70 -15.25
C ALA A 102 -14.04 -6.28 -15.16
N ILE A 103 -14.64 -6.28 -13.96
CA ILE A 103 -16.01 -5.82 -13.74
C ILE A 103 -16.17 -4.34 -14.13
N LEU A 104 -15.24 -3.49 -13.67
CA LEU A 104 -15.26 -2.05 -13.99
C LEU A 104 -15.09 -1.80 -15.50
N THR A 105 -14.33 -2.65 -16.20
CA THR A 105 -14.07 -2.53 -17.63
C THR A 105 -15.21 -3.08 -18.50
N LEU A 106 -15.88 -4.15 -18.06
CA LEU A 106 -16.97 -4.79 -18.79
C LEU A 106 -18.31 -4.06 -18.61
N TRP A 107 -18.53 -3.43 -17.44
CA TRP A 107 -19.75 -2.70 -17.13
C TRP A 107 -19.51 -1.24 -16.68
N PRO A 108 -18.79 -0.43 -17.47
CA PRO A 108 -18.39 0.92 -17.07
C PRO A 108 -19.61 1.84 -16.82
N SER A 109 -20.66 1.72 -17.63
CA SER A 109 -21.89 2.52 -17.50
C SER A 109 -22.71 2.18 -16.26
N THR A 110 -22.63 0.95 -15.76
CA THR A 110 -23.34 0.51 -14.54
C THR A 110 -22.70 1.08 -13.29
N PHE A 111 -21.38 1.19 -13.27
CA PHE A 111 -20.62 1.69 -12.12
C PHE A 111 -20.23 3.16 -12.24
N GLY A 112 -20.51 3.81 -13.38
CA GLY A 112 -20.16 5.22 -13.60
C GLY A 112 -18.65 5.47 -13.61
N VAL A 113 -17.86 4.45 -13.96
CA VAL A 113 -16.39 4.49 -13.94
C VAL A 113 -15.90 4.55 -15.38
N ASP A 114 -15.20 5.64 -15.72
CA ASP A 114 -14.48 5.75 -17.00
C ASP A 114 -12.98 5.70 -16.76
N LEU A 115 -12.40 4.49 -16.88
CA LEU A 115 -10.97 4.26 -16.71
C LEU A 115 -10.12 4.85 -17.84
N SER A 116 -10.72 5.39 -18.91
CA SER A 116 -9.98 6.01 -20.02
C SER A 116 -9.33 7.35 -19.65
N GLN A 117 -9.82 8.02 -18.60
CA GLN A 117 -9.29 9.31 -18.12
C GLN A 117 -8.13 9.15 -17.13
N GLY A 118 -7.67 7.93 -16.88
CA GLY A 118 -6.63 7.62 -15.89
C GLY A 118 -7.21 7.41 -14.50
N VAL A 119 -6.56 6.52 -13.73
CA VAL A 119 -7.04 6.05 -12.43
C VAL A 119 -7.15 7.18 -11.40
N GLU A 120 -6.26 8.17 -11.49
CA GLU A 120 -6.20 9.31 -10.57
C GLU A 120 -7.42 10.25 -10.68
N ASN A 121 -8.14 10.21 -11.80
CA ASN A 121 -9.28 11.10 -12.07
C ASN A 121 -10.64 10.46 -11.74
N VAL A 122 -10.67 9.20 -11.31
CA VAL A 122 -11.91 8.48 -10.99
C VAL A 122 -12.02 8.24 -9.49
N ALA A 123 -12.98 8.92 -8.87
CA ALA A 123 -13.22 8.79 -7.43
C ALA A 123 -13.54 7.34 -7.03
N GLY A 124 -12.85 6.84 -6.01
CA GLY A 124 -13.05 5.49 -5.47
C GLY A 124 -12.29 4.39 -6.23
N VAL A 125 -11.48 4.73 -7.22
CA VAL A 125 -10.57 3.80 -7.90
C VAL A 125 -9.13 4.14 -7.51
N LYS A 126 -8.31 3.11 -7.31
CA LYS A 126 -6.87 3.23 -7.05
C LYS A 126 -6.12 2.20 -7.87
N GLU A 127 -4.87 2.49 -8.20
CA GLU A 127 -3.97 1.51 -8.79
C GLU A 127 -3.28 0.69 -7.68
N ILE A 128 -3.53 -0.62 -7.68
CA ILE A 128 -2.90 -1.55 -6.74
C ILE A 128 -2.03 -2.51 -7.53
N ALA A 129 -0.71 -2.42 -7.34
CA ALA A 129 0.29 -3.23 -8.06
C ALA A 129 0.15 -3.15 -9.60
N GLY A 130 -0.18 -1.98 -10.14
CA GLY A 130 -0.41 -1.79 -11.59
C GLY A 130 -1.81 -2.17 -12.07
N ILE A 131 -2.73 -2.52 -11.16
CA ILE A 131 -4.10 -2.92 -11.51
C ILE A 131 -5.06 -1.80 -11.08
N PRO A 132 -5.74 -1.11 -12.03
CA PRO A 132 -6.81 -0.16 -11.72
C PRO A 132 -8.01 -0.89 -11.09
N THR A 133 -8.25 -0.68 -9.80
CA THR A 133 -9.25 -1.42 -9.03
C THR A 133 -9.97 -0.50 -8.05
N LEU A 134 -11.03 -0.99 -7.41
CA LEU A 134 -11.72 -0.25 -6.37
C LEU A 134 -10.76 0.03 -5.20
N ASP A 135 -10.76 1.25 -4.68
CA ASP A 135 -10.01 1.60 -3.48
C ASP A 135 -10.68 0.99 -2.23
N THR A 136 -10.30 -0.24 -1.92
CA THR A 136 -10.74 -0.92 -0.69
C THR A 136 -9.88 -0.56 0.53
N SER A 137 -8.89 0.32 0.35
CA SER A 137 -7.83 0.57 1.33
C SER A 137 -7.24 -0.75 1.88
N ILE A 138 -6.76 -0.72 3.12
CA ILE A 138 -6.20 -1.89 3.83
C ILE A 138 -7.26 -2.97 4.09
N ILE A 139 -8.56 -2.61 4.12
CA ILE A 139 -9.64 -3.53 4.52
C ILE A 139 -9.71 -4.73 3.55
N GLY A 140 -9.61 -4.51 2.24
CA GLY A 140 -9.62 -5.60 1.26
C GLY A 140 -8.48 -6.59 1.47
N ALA A 141 -7.27 -6.09 1.72
CA ALA A 141 -6.10 -6.91 2.01
C ALA A 141 -6.24 -7.74 3.31
N VAL A 142 -6.80 -7.13 4.36
CA VAL A 142 -7.06 -7.80 5.65
C VAL A 142 -8.08 -8.92 5.48
N MET A 143 -9.16 -8.69 4.73
CA MET A 143 -10.21 -9.70 4.52
C MET A 143 -9.66 -10.92 3.78
N ILE A 144 -8.97 -10.72 2.65
CA ILE A 144 -8.39 -11.82 1.88
C ILE A 144 -7.35 -12.58 2.70
N SER A 145 -6.49 -11.88 3.44
CA SER A 145 -5.52 -12.52 4.33
C SER A 145 -6.20 -13.38 5.40
N GLY A 146 -7.26 -12.86 6.02
CA GLY A 146 -8.02 -13.58 7.03
C GLY A 146 -8.62 -14.89 6.51
N ILE A 147 -9.14 -14.88 5.28
CA ILE A 147 -9.68 -16.08 4.62
C ILE A 147 -8.58 -17.12 4.36
N VAL A 148 -7.39 -16.68 3.93
CA VAL A 148 -6.29 -17.59 3.55
C VAL A 148 -5.56 -18.20 4.75
N ILE A 149 -5.53 -17.49 5.88
CA ILE A 149 -4.81 -17.92 7.09
C ILE A 149 -5.52 -19.05 7.84
N TRP A 150 -6.84 -19.18 7.66
CA TRP A 150 -7.66 -20.17 8.36
C TRP A 150 -7.46 -21.58 7.79
#